data_AF-M1W3F6-F1
#
_entry.id   AF-M1W3F6-F1
#
_cell.length_a   1.000
_cell.length_b   1.000
_cell.length_c   1.000
_cell.angle_alpha   90.00
_cell.angle_beta   90.00
_cell.angle_gamma   90.00
#
_symmetry.space_group_name_H-M   'P 1'
#
loop_
_entity.id
_entity.type
_entity.pdbx_description
1 polymer ?
#
loop_
_entity_poly.entity_id
_entity_poly.type
_entity_poly.pdbx_seq_one_letter_code
_entity_poly.pdbx_strand_id
1 'polypeptide(L)'
;MSTGRNLPPHNRKDSRSLRVATASISSHHHRSKSKCLPAPIRRPPVSLVDLSSLLDCQDSELKLVGEYGLRNKREVWRVGLTLSKIRRAARQLLTLDEKDPKRLFEGNALIRRLVRVGVLDESRMKLDYVLALKIEDFLERRLQTCVFKLGLAKTIHHARVLIRQRHIRVGKQIVNVPSFIVRLDSQKHIDFALNSPFGSGRPGRVRRKKAKAAEGGAEGEEEEDDE
;
A
#
# COMPACT_ATOMS: atom_id res chain seq x y z
N MET A 1 -43.74 -34.84 -39.62
CA MET A 1 -43.32 -34.08 -38.42
C MET A 1 -42.15 -33.19 -38.81
N SER A 2 -42.29 -31.90 -38.51
CA SER A 2 -41.37 -30.74 -38.63
C SER A 2 -40.31 -30.72 -39.74
N THR A 3 -40.59 -29.89 -40.73
CA THR A 3 -39.64 -29.24 -41.64
C THR A 3 -38.74 -28.25 -40.89
N GLY A 4 -37.46 -28.23 -41.26
CA GLY A 4 -36.49 -27.25 -40.77
C GLY A 4 -36.85 -25.82 -41.20
N ARG A 5 -36.59 -24.86 -40.31
CA ARG A 5 -36.57 -23.44 -40.64
C ARG A 5 -35.26 -22.83 -40.17
N ASN A 6 -34.46 -22.43 -41.16
CA ASN A 6 -33.40 -21.45 -41.03
C ASN A 6 -33.94 -20.16 -40.41
N LEU A 7 -33.21 -19.62 -39.42
CA LEU A 7 -33.40 -18.27 -38.91
C LEU A 7 -32.26 -17.37 -39.46
N PRO A 8 -32.56 -16.20 -40.03
CA PRO A 8 -31.57 -15.30 -40.63
C PRO A 8 -30.84 -14.43 -39.57
N PRO A 9 -29.67 -13.84 -39.94
CA PRO A 9 -28.84 -13.06 -39.02
C PRO A 9 -29.36 -11.63 -38.79
N HIS A 10 -29.24 -11.16 -37.54
CA HIS A 10 -29.47 -9.77 -37.15
C HIS A 10 -28.45 -8.84 -37.78
N ASN A 11 -28.92 -7.85 -38.54
CA ASN A 11 -28.09 -6.80 -39.12
C ASN A 11 -28.57 -5.41 -38.70
N ARG A 12 -27.56 -4.57 -38.41
CA ARG A 12 -27.49 -3.10 -38.53
C ARG A 12 -28.48 -2.23 -37.74
N LYS A 13 -27.90 -1.63 -36.70
CA LYS A 13 -28.29 -0.33 -36.14
C LYS A 13 -28.12 0.75 -37.21
N ASP A 14 -29.19 1.45 -37.54
CA ASP A 14 -29.19 2.79 -38.14
C ASP A 14 -30.50 3.47 -37.68
N SER A 15 -30.40 4.41 -36.74
CA SER A 15 -30.30 5.85 -36.97
C SER A 15 -31.64 6.50 -37.34
N ARG A 16 -32.26 7.16 -36.35
CA ARG A 16 -33.16 8.33 -36.45
C ARG A 16 -33.72 8.63 -35.06
N SER A 17 -33.17 9.66 -34.41
CA SER A 17 -33.82 10.98 -34.33
C SER A 17 -35.02 11.00 -33.38
N LEU A 18 -34.74 11.24 -32.10
CA LEU A 18 -35.69 11.90 -31.21
C LEU A 18 -34.95 13.07 -30.55
N ARG A 19 -35.11 14.25 -31.16
CA ARG A 19 -34.89 15.53 -30.50
C ARG A 19 -36.05 15.70 -29.51
N VAL A 20 -35.73 15.70 -28.22
CA VAL A 20 -36.66 16.23 -27.20
C VAL A 20 -36.06 17.54 -26.71
N ALA A 21 -36.86 18.59 -26.88
CA ALA A 21 -36.59 19.94 -26.48
C ALA A 21 -36.40 20.04 -24.96
N THR A 22 -35.26 20.56 -24.53
CA THR A 22 -35.08 21.05 -23.17
C THR A 22 -35.44 22.53 -23.13
N ALA A 23 -36.58 22.82 -22.52
CA ALA A 23 -36.98 24.18 -22.17
C ALA A 23 -36.08 24.74 -21.06
N SER A 24 -35.56 25.93 -21.33
CA SER A 24 -34.87 26.80 -20.40
C SER A 24 -35.80 27.23 -19.26
N ILE A 25 -35.44 26.90 -18.02
CA ILE A 25 -35.90 27.64 -16.84
C ILE A 25 -34.64 28.02 -16.06
N SER A 26 -34.25 29.27 -16.27
CA SER A 26 -33.25 29.97 -15.48
C SER A 26 -33.84 30.26 -14.11
N SER A 27 -33.22 29.73 -13.07
CA SER A 27 -33.45 30.18 -11.69
C SER A 27 -32.10 30.15 -10.99
N HIS A 28 -31.46 31.32 -11.03
CA HIS A 28 -30.29 31.64 -10.24
C HIS A 28 -30.64 31.53 -8.76
N HIS A 29 -30.08 30.51 -8.11
CA HIS A 29 -29.89 30.52 -6.66
C HIS A 29 -28.45 30.10 -6.33
N HIS A 30 -27.79 31.03 -5.67
CA HIS A 30 -26.45 30.93 -5.12
C HIS A 30 -26.24 29.62 -4.35
N ARG A 31 -25.27 28.82 -4.77
CA ARG A 31 -24.57 27.90 -3.88
C ARG A 31 -23.07 28.09 -4.02
N SER A 32 -22.57 28.98 -3.17
CA SER A 32 -21.18 29.16 -2.81
C SER A 32 -20.53 27.78 -2.59
N LYS A 33 -19.60 27.41 -3.48
CA LYS A 33 -18.69 26.28 -3.28
C LYS A 33 -17.73 26.65 -2.16
N SER A 34 -18.14 26.50 -0.91
CA SER A 34 -17.23 26.39 0.22
C SER A 34 -16.44 25.10 0.05
N LYS A 35 -15.27 25.21 -0.56
CA LYS A 35 -14.22 24.18 -0.49
C LYS A 35 -13.86 24.02 0.99
N CYS A 36 -14.47 23.05 1.66
CA CYS A 36 -13.97 22.56 2.94
C CYS A 36 -12.64 21.84 2.66
N LEU A 37 -11.56 22.61 2.55
CA LEU A 37 -10.21 22.08 2.67
C LEU A 37 -10.07 21.47 4.07
N PRO A 38 -9.50 20.27 4.22
CA PRO A 38 -9.25 19.71 5.54
C PRO A 38 -8.35 20.67 6.32
N ALA A 39 -8.83 21.09 7.49
CA ALA A 39 -8.14 22.05 8.34
C ALA A 39 -6.68 21.62 8.60
N PRO A 40 -5.72 22.54 8.54
CA PRO A 40 -4.37 22.25 8.99
C PRO A 40 -4.41 21.90 10.48
N ILE A 41 -3.76 20.80 10.83
CA ILE A 41 -3.59 20.36 12.22
C ILE A 41 -2.88 21.49 12.98
N ARG A 42 -3.62 22.28 13.75
CA ARG A 42 -3.08 23.35 14.60
C ARG A 42 -2.17 22.71 15.64
N ARG A 43 -0.87 23.02 15.58
CA ARG A 43 0.09 22.66 16.61
C ARG A 43 -0.17 23.55 17.85
N PRO A 44 -0.19 22.99 19.07
CA PRO A 44 -0.32 23.79 20.29
C PRO A 44 0.90 24.72 20.47
N PRO A 45 0.75 25.83 21.21
CA PRO A 45 1.85 26.77 21.46
C PRO A 45 2.94 26.09 22.29
N VAL A 46 4.18 26.11 21.78
CA VAL A 46 5.37 25.53 22.41
C VAL A 46 5.95 26.50 23.43
N SER A 47 6.12 26.05 24.67
CA SER A 47 6.94 26.72 25.68
C SER A 47 8.43 26.38 25.44
N LEU A 48 9.32 27.29 25.84
CA LEU A 48 10.75 27.27 25.48
C LEU A 48 11.54 26.08 26.07
N VAL A 49 11.01 25.42 27.10
CA VAL A 49 11.59 24.21 27.73
C VAL A 49 11.41 22.94 26.91
N ASP A 50 10.58 22.97 25.86
CA ASP A 50 10.33 21.83 24.98
C ASP A 50 11.24 21.78 23.73
N LEU A 51 12.18 22.72 23.54
CA LEU A 51 13.04 22.69 22.34
C LEU A 51 14.02 21.50 22.30
N SER A 52 14.52 21.04 23.45
CA SER A 52 15.33 19.81 23.52
C SER A 52 14.47 18.57 23.22
N SER A 53 13.29 18.46 23.83
CA SER A 53 12.37 17.34 23.60
C SER A 53 11.81 17.31 22.17
N LEU A 54 11.62 18.48 21.53
CA LEU A 54 11.27 18.61 20.11
C LEU A 54 12.43 18.32 19.15
N LEU A 55 13.68 18.54 19.55
CA LEU A 55 14.86 18.12 18.78
C LEU A 55 15.02 16.61 18.83
N ASP A 56 14.96 16.02 20.03
CA ASP A 56 15.07 14.57 20.24
C ASP A 56 13.96 13.78 19.48
N CYS A 57 12.76 14.36 19.43
CA CYS A 57 11.66 13.83 18.62
C CYS A 57 11.95 13.89 17.11
N GLN A 58 12.56 14.97 16.62
CA GLN A 58 12.91 15.09 15.19
C GLN A 58 14.06 14.17 14.80
N ASP A 59 15.03 13.97 15.68
CA ASP A 59 16.17 13.09 15.44
C ASP A 59 15.77 11.61 15.46
N SER A 60 14.87 11.22 16.38
CA SER A 60 14.29 9.87 16.39
C SER A 60 13.43 9.59 15.14
N GLU A 61 12.65 10.55 14.67
CA GLU A 61 11.92 10.41 13.40
C GLU A 61 12.86 10.24 12.20
N LEU A 62 13.97 10.98 12.15
CA LEU A 62 14.95 10.89 11.06
C LEU A 62 15.65 9.54 11.03
N LYS A 63 16.00 8.97 12.20
CA LYS A 63 16.55 7.62 12.32
C LYS A 63 15.60 6.57 11.75
N LEU A 64 14.32 6.62 12.13
CA LEU A 64 13.29 5.71 11.59
C LEU A 64 13.10 5.86 10.07
N VAL A 65 13.18 7.08 9.55
CA VAL A 65 13.07 7.33 8.10
C VAL A 65 14.25 6.71 7.34
N GLY A 66 15.46 6.83 7.89
CA GLY A 66 16.69 6.25 7.33
C GLY A 66 16.66 4.73 7.34
N GLU A 67 16.36 4.11 8.49
CA GLU A 67 16.33 2.66 8.65
C GLU A 67 15.27 2.00 7.76
N TYR A 68 14.06 2.57 7.70
CA TYR A 68 12.94 1.93 6.99
C TYR A 68 12.77 2.41 5.54
N GLY A 69 13.65 3.29 5.05
CA GLY A 69 13.61 3.82 3.68
C GLY A 69 12.28 4.51 3.35
N LEU A 70 11.81 5.36 4.28
CA LEU A 70 10.57 6.12 4.14
C LEU A 70 10.81 7.35 3.25
N ARG A 71 9.80 7.77 2.49
CA ARG A 71 9.92 8.96 1.62
C ARG A 71 9.59 10.24 2.38
N ASN A 72 8.59 10.19 3.25
CA ASN A 72 8.03 11.34 3.92
C ASN A 72 7.77 11.02 5.40
N LYS A 73 7.99 12.02 6.29
CA LYS A 73 7.59 11.96 7.70
C LYS A 73 6.09 11.64 7.91
N ARG A 74 5.25 11.99 6.92
CA ARG A 74 3.81 11.64 6.92
C ARG A 74 3.55 10.13 7.03
N GLU A 75 4.44 9.27 6.54
CA GLU A 75 4.29 7.82 6.69
C GLU A 75 4.46 7.41 8.16
N VAL A 76 5.42 7.99 8.87
CA VAL A 76 5.62 7.80 10.31
C VAL A 76 4.41 8.29 11.09
N TRP A 77 3.93 9.50 10.79
CA TRP A 77 2.77 10.08 11.49
C TRP A 77 1.48 9.30 11.26
N ARG A 78 1.32 8.66 10.10
CA ARG A 78 0.17 7.78 9.84
C ARG A 78 0.19 6.56 10.76
N VAL A 79 1.35 5.93 10.92
CA VAL A 79 1.53 4.79 11.82
C VAL A 79 1.37 5.22 13.28
N GLY A 80 1.96 6.36 13.66
CA GLY A 80 1.77 6.96 14.98
C GLY A 80 0.31 7.23 15.30
N LEU A 81 -0.47 7.77 14.35
CA LEU A 81 -1.91 7.99 14.53
C LEU A 81 -2.68 6.68 14.73
N THR A 82 -2.37 5.63 13.96
CA THR A 82 -3.02 4.33 14.14
C THR A 82 -2.72 3.73 15.51
N LEU A 83 -1.47 3.85 15.97
CA LEU A 83 -1.04 3.38 17.27
C LEU A 83 -1.75 4.16 18.40
N SER A 84 -1.84 5.48 18.28
CA SER A 84 -2.57 6.33 19.23
C SER A 84 -4.05 5.96 19.34
N LYS A 85 -4.71 5.58 18.23
CA LYS A 85 -6.10 5.09 18.27
C LYS A 85 -6.22 3.74 18.98
N ILE A 86 -5.30 2.82 18.72
CA ILE A 86 -5.26 1.50 19.37
C ILE A 86 -5.03 1.66 20.88
N ARG A 87 -4.05 2.48 21.29
CA ARG A 87 -3.79 2.79 22.70
C ARG A 87 -4.97 3.46 23.38
N ARG A 88 -5.68 4.37 22.70
CA ARG A 88 -6.88 5.01 23.24
C ARG A 88 -7.98 3.99 23.53
N ALA A 89 -8.23 3.07 22.59
CA ALA A 89 -9.20 2.00 22.79
C ALA A 89 -8.78 1.08 23.95
N ALA A 90 -7.50 0.67 24.00
CA ALA A 90 -6.99 -0.18 25.10
C ALA A 90 -7.15 0.48 26.47
N ARG A 91 -6.87 1.79 26.60
CA ARG A 91 -7.09 2.52 27.86
C ARG A 91 -8.56 2.53 28.28
N GLN A 92 -9.49 2.73 27.36
CA GLN A 92 -10.93 2.70 27.66
C GLN A 92 -11.41 1.32 28.11
N LEU A 93 -10.80 0.26 27.58
CA LEU A 93 -11.14 -1.12 27.95
C LEU A 93 -10.54 -1.52 29.31
N LEU A 94 -9.38 -0.99 29.66
CA LEU A 94 -8.74 -1.25 30.95
C LEU A 94 -9.41 -0.56 32.13
N THR A 95 -10.17 0.53 31.90
CA THR A 95 -10.96 1.18 32.96
C THR A 95 -12.23 0.43 33.33
N LEU A 96 -12.70 -0.48 32.48
CA LEU A 96 -13.88 -1.31 32.72
C LEU A 96 -13.51 -2.53 33.58
N ASP A 97 -14.49 -3.18 34.20
CA ASP A 97 -14.23 -4.37 35.02
C ASP A 97 -13.77 -5.55 34.15
N GLU A 98 -13.02 -6.48 34.73
CA GLU A 98 -12.41 -7.60 34.00
C GLU A 98 -13.45 -8.53 33.35
N LYS A 99 -14.63 -8.65 33.97
CA LYS A 99 -15.71 -9.53 33.52
C LYS A 99 -16.76 -8.84 32.65
N ASP A 100 -16.58 -7.54 32.36
CA ASP A 100 -17.52 -6.83 31.52
C ASP A 100 -17.57 -7.44 30.11
N PRO A 101 -18.77 -7.68 29.54
CA PRO A 101 -18.91 -8.30 28.22
C PRO A 101 -18.26 -7.44 27.12
N LYS A 102 -18.27 -6.11 27.29
CA LYS A 102 -17.60 -5.17 26.36
C LYS A 102 -16.09 -5.34 26.37
N ARG A 103 -15.48 -5.46 27.56
CA ARG A 103 -14.03 -5.65 27.71
C ARG A 103 -13.58 -6.95 27.08
N LEU A 104 -14.31 -8.03 27.33
CA LEU A 104 -14.01 -9.35 26.77
C LEU A 104 -14.17 -9.39 25.25
N PHE A 105 -15.24 -8.80 24.70
CA PHE A 105 -15.50 -8.83 23.27
C PHE A 105 -14.53 -7.93 22.49
N GLU A 106 -14.45 -6.64 22.85
CA GLU A 106 -13.63 -5.66 22.13
C GLU A 106 -12.14 -5.90 22.38
N GLY A 107 -11.75 -6.27 23.59
CA GLY A 107 -10.37 -6.59 23.93
C GLY A 107 -9.83 -7.77 23.13
N ASN A 108 -10.58 -8.88 23.09
CA ASN A 108 -10.20 -10.05 22.31
C ASN A 108 -10.21 -9.76 20.81
N ALA A 109 -11.14 -8.95 20.30
CA ALA A 109 -11.16 -8.55 18.90
C ALA A 109 -9.93 -7.71 18.53
N LEU A 110 -9.49 -6.82 19.42
CA LEU A 110 -8.32 -5.99 19.23
C LEU A 110 -7.03 -6.83 19.21
N ILE A 111 -6.87 -7.74 20.18
CA ILE A 111 -5.73 -8.65 20.26
C ILE A 111 -5.66 -9.55 19.02
N ARG A 112 -6.78 -10.17 18.61
CA ARG A 112 -6.84 -11.02 17.41
C ARG A 112 -6.39 -10.28 16.15
N ARG A 113 -6.73 -8.98 16.02
CA ARG A 113 -6.30 -8.17 14.86
C ARG A 113 -4.80 -7.89 14.89
N LEU A 114 -4.22 -7.63 16.06
CA LEU A 114 -2.80 -7.38 16.22
C LEU A 114 -1.95 -8.64 15.99
N VAL A 115 -2.39 -9.78 16.51
CA VAL A 115 -1.74 -11.09 16.28
C VAL A 115 -1.79 -11.46 14.80
N ARG A 116 -2.94 -11.28 14.13
CA ARG A 116 -3.05 -11.56 12.68
C ARG A 116 -2.08 -10.75 11.82
N VAL A 117 -1.81 -9.51 12.22
CA VAL A 117 -0.81 -8.66 11.55
C VAL A 117 0.61 -9.09 11.93
N GLY A 118 0.81 -9.67 13.10
CA GLY A 118 2.12 -10.08 13.63
C GLY A 118 2.85 -8.96 14.36
N VAL A 119 2.11 -8.00 14.93
CA VAL A 119 2.69 -6.94 15.80
C VAL A 119 2.92 -7.46 17.22
N LEU A 120 2.06 -8.37 17.65
CA LEU A 120 2.11 -8.99 18.97
C LEU A 120 2.33 -10.49 18.80
N ASP A 121 3.16 -11.06 19.66
CA ASP A 121 3.42 -12.49 19.71
C ASP A 121 2.29 -13.24 20.44
N GLU A 122 2.08 -14.52 20.10
CA GLU A 122 1.00 -15.35 20.65
C GLU A 122 1.13 -15.57 22.16
N SER A 123 2.35 -15.46 22.68
CA SER A 123 2.65 -15.58 24.12
C SER A 123 2.13 -14.39 24.95
N ARG A 124 1.86 -13.23 24.34
CA ARG A 124 1.61 -11.95 25.04
C ARG A 124 0.20 -11.40 24.80
N MET A 125 -0.83 -12.22 24.89
CA MET A 125 -2.24 -11.83 24.64
C MET A 125 -2.91 -10.99 25.74
N LYS A 126 -2.17 -10.18 26.50
CA LYS A 126 -2.74 -9.26 27.50
C LYS A 126 -2.88 -7.86 26.95
N LEU A 127 -3.91 -7.13 27.40
CA LEU A 127 -4.17 -5.74 26.98
C LEU A 127 -3.05 -4.78 27.39
N ASP A 128 -2.31 -5.09 28.46
CA ASP A 128 -1.22 -4.23 28.95
C ASP A 128 -0.07 -4.12 27.94
N TYR A 129 0.24 -5.21 27.23
CA TYR A 129 1.28 -5.20 26.20
C TYR A 129 0.93 -4.34 24.99
N VAL A 130 -0.37 -4.12 24.73
CA VAL A 130 -0.83 -3.22 23.66
C VAL A 130 -0.42 -1.77 23.96
N LEU A 131 -0.34 -1.39 25.24
CA LEU A 131 0.13 -0.05 25.64
C LEU A 131 1.62 0.12 25.39
N ALA A 132 2.42 -0.94 25.54
CA ALA A 132 3.87 -0.94 25.37
C ALA A 132 4.34 -0.96 23.89
N LEU A 133 3.43 -1.10 22.92
CA LEU A 133 3.78 -1.19 21.50
C LEU A 133 4.57 0.02 20.97
N LYS A 134 5.57 -0.25 20.14
CA LYS A 134 6.38 0.79 19.49
C LYS A 134 5.93 1.03 18.06
N ILE A 135 6.41 2.12 17.47
CA ILE A 135 6.15 2.46 16.06
C ILE A 135 6.90 1.48 15.14
N GLU A 136 8.08 1.04 15.56
CA GLU A 136 8.94 0.07 14.89
C GLU A 136 8.17 -1.21 14.54
N ASP A 137 7.44 -1.79 15.50
CA ASP A 137 6.68 -3.04 15.32
C ASP A 137 5.71 -2.97 14.11
N PHE A 138 5.13 -1.81 13.84
CA PHE A 138 4.25 -1.62 12.68
C PHE A 138 5.03 -1.37 11.38
N LEU A 139 6.20 -0.75 11.44
CA LEU A 139 7.06 -0.52 10.28
C LEU A 139 7.71 -1.82 9.80
N GLU A 140 8.01 -2.74 10.71
CA GLU A 140 8.55 -4.06 10.38
C GLU A 140 7.57 -4.94 9.60
N ARG A 141 6.27 -4.74 9.77
CA ARG A 141 5.21 -5.52 9.08
C ARG A 141 4.85 -4.99 7.70
N ARG A 142 5.56 -3.98 7.20
CA ARG A 142 5.36 -3.45 5.85
C ARG A 142 5.94 -4.40 4.82
N LEU A 143 5.29 -4.49 3.65
CA LEU A 143 5.79 -5.31 2.56
C LEU A 143 7.23 -4.93 2.17
N GLN A 144 7.57 -3.65 2.22
CA GLN A 144 8.92 -3.16 1.94
C GLN A 144 10.00 -3.79 2.84
N THR A 145 9.75 -3.87 4.15
CA THR A 145 10.68 -4.46 5.13
C THR A 145 10.65 -5.96 5.11
N CYS A 146 9.47 -6.57 4.96
CA CYS A 146 9.35 -8.02 4.82
C CYS A 146 10.14 -8.54 3.61
N VAL A 147 10.06 -7.86 2.46
CA VAL A 147 10.80 -8.23 1.22
C VAL A 147 12.32 -8.13 1.44
N PHE A 148 12.79 -7.13 2.18
CA PHE A 148 14.20 -6.98 2.53
C PHE A 148 14.65 -8.09 3.49
N LYS A 149 13.88 -8.36 4.55
CA LYS A 149 14.16 -9.43 5.52
C LYS A 149 14.15 -10.83 4.88
N LEU A 150 13.34 -11.05 3.84
CA LEU A 150 13.31 -12.29 3.06
C LEU A 150 14.47 -12.42 2.05
N GLY A 151 15.32 -11.41 1.89
CA GLY A 151 16.47 -11.45 0.97
C GLY A 151 16.13 -11.28 -0.51
N LEU A 152 14.87 -10.99 -0.87
CA LEU A 152 14.46 -10.74 -2.27
C LEU A 152 15.05 -9.43 -2.83
N ALA A 153 15.44 -8.51 -1.96
CA ALA A 153 16.06 -7.25 -2.32
C ALA A 153 17.32 -7.00 -1.50
N LYS A 154 18.38 -6.51 -2.16
CA LYS A 154 19.66 -6.15 -1.52
C LYS A 154 19.57 -4.96 -0.56
N THR A 155 18.66 -4.03 -0.81
CA THR A 155 18.47 -2.82 0.02
C THR A 155 16.98 -2.49 0.15
N ILE A 156 16.65 -1.71 1.18
CA ILE A 156 15.27 -1.29 1.49
C ILE A 156 14.71 -0.36 0.40
N HIS A 157 15.56 0.47 -0.20
CA HIS A 157 15.19 1.31 -1.35
C HIS A 157 14.94 0.47 -2.60
N HIS A 158 15.75 -0.58 -2.82
CA HIS A 158 15.56 -1.51 -3.93
C HIS A 158 14.22 -2.25 -3.81
N ALA A 159 13.86 -2.72 -2.60
CA ALA A 159 12.56 -3.34 -2.34
C ALA A 159 11.39 -2.43 -2.76
N ARG A 160 11.46 -1.12 -2.43
CA ARG A 160 10.43 -0.15 -2.80
C ARG A 160 10.27 0.03 -4.31
N VAL A 161 11.36 -0.08 -5.07
CA VAL A 161 11.35 0.02 -6.54
C VAL A 161 10.73 -1.23 -7.14
N LEU A 162 11.15 -2.43 -6.68
CA LEU A 162 10.61 -3.71 -7.14
C LEU A 162 9.09 -3.82 -6.94
N ILE A 163 8.60 -3.39 -5.77
CA ILE A 163 7.16 -3.37 -5.48
C ILE A 163 6.44 -2.42 -6.43
N ARG A 164 6.91 -1.18 -6.60
CA ARG A 164 6.27 -0.19 -7.48
C ARG A 164 6.27 -0.62 -8.95
N GLN A 165 7.32 -1.30 -9.38
CA GLN A 165 7.45 -1.85 -10.73
C GLN A 165 6.67 -3.14 -10.95
N ARG A 166 5.90 -3.61 -9.95
CA ARG A 166 5.03 -4.80 -10.03
C ARG A 166 5.79 -6.11 -10.20
N HIS A 167 6.97 -6.21 -9.59
CA HIS A 167 7.77 -7.44 -9.62
C HIS A 167 7.47 -8.40 -8.46
N ILE A 168 6.74 -7.94 -7.44
CA ILE A 168 6.45 -8.72 -6.24
C ILE A 168 4.96 -9.07 -6.18
N ARG A 169 4.68 -10.32 -5.81
CA ARG A 169 3.34 -10.80 -5.51
C ARG A 169 3.23 -11.24 -4.05
N VAL A 170 2.02 -11.20 -3.52
CA VAL A 170 1.64 -11.82 -2.26
C VAL A 170 0.59 -12.89 -2.59
N GLY A 171 0.95 -14.16 -2.47
CA GLY A 171 0.17 -15.28 -2.98
C GLY A 171 0.06 -15.22 -4.49
N LYS A 172 -1.16 -15.04 -4.98
CA LYS A 172 -1.45 -14.94 -6.42
C LYS A 172 -1.52 -13.49 -6.92
N GLN A 173 -1.65 -12.53 -6.01
CA GLN A 173 -1.94 -11.14 -6.35
C GLN A 173 -0.67 -10.30 -6.41
N ILE A 174 -0.54 -9.50 -7.47
CA ILE A 174 0.54 -8.51 -7.59
C ILE A 174 0.19 -7.29 -6.75
N VAL A 175 1.12 -6.86 -5.90
CA VAL A 175 0.96 -5.71 -4.99
C VAL A 175 1.94 -4.61 -5.38
N ASN A 176 1.45 -3.39 -5.59
CA ASN A 176 2.24 -2.22 -5.99
C ASN A 176 2.43 -1.18 -4.87
N VAL A 177 1.87 -1.43 -3.69
CA VAL A 177 1.92 -0.50 -2.55
C VAL A 177 2.94 -0.98 -1.51
N PRO A 178 4.03 -0.23 -1.26
CA PRO A 178 5.06 -0.62 -0.27
C PRO A 178 4.58 -0.50 1.19
N SER A 179 3.53 0.28 1.44
CA SER A 179 2.87 0.41 2.75
C SER A 179 1.85 -0.71 3.04
N PHE A 180 1.79 -1.74 2.20
CA PHE A 180 0.93 -2.89 2.45
C PHE A 180 1.37 -3.62 3.73
N ILE A 181 0.44 -3.89 4.63
CA ILE A 181 0.71 -4.58 5.89
C ILE A 181 0.56 -6.08 5.65
N VAL A 182 1.65 -6.82 5.83
CA VAL A 182 1.72 -8.26 5.58
C VAL A 182 1.20 -9.02 6.78
N ARG A 183 0.21 -9.89 6.57
CA ARG A 183 -0.27 -10.85 7.58
C ARG A 183 0.74 -11.98 7.76
N LEU A 184 0.76 -12.59 8.94
CA LEU A 184 1.64 -13.75 9.22
C LEU A 184 1.44 -14.87 8.19
N ASP A 185 0.18 -15.22 7.91
CA ASP A 185 -0.16 -16.29 6.95
C ASP A 185 0.33 -15.99 5.52
N SER A 186 0.28 -14.71 5.14
CA SER A 186 0.66 -14.24 3.80
C SER A 186 2.17 -14.08 3.63
N GLN A 187 2.92 -14.06 4.72
CA GLN A 187 4.36 -13.81 4.70
C GLN A 187 5.13 -14.90 3.93
N LYS A 188 4.69 -16.15 4.02
CA LYS A 188 5.29 -17.30 3.31
C LYS A 188 5.08 -17.25 1.80
N HIS A 189 4.12 -16.46 1.34
CA HIS A 189 3.69 -16.41 -0.06
C HIS A 189 4.22 -15.17 -0.78
N ILE A 190 5.29 -14.55 -0.27
CA ILE A 190 5.91 -13.38 -0.87
C ILE A 190 7.00 -13.86 -1.82
N ASP A 191 6.75 -13.72 -3.11
CA ASP A 191 7.68 -14.14 -4.16
C ASP A 191 7.71 -13.14 -5.30
N PHE A 192 8.65 -13.34 -6.24
CA PHE A 192 8.60 -12.68 -7.53
C PHE A 192 7.33 -13.07 -8.29
N ALA A 193 6.80 -12.11 -9.05
CA ALA A 193 5.65 -12.35 -9.89
C ALA A 193 6.07 -13.19 -11.11
N LEU A 194 5.30 -14.22 -11.44
CA LEU A 194 5.57 -15.13 -12.56
C LEU A 194 5.64 -14.40 -13.91
N ASN A 195 4.85 -13.33 -14.05
CA ASN A 195 4.85 -12.49 -15.24
C ASN A 195 6.02 -11.49 -15.30
N SER A 196 6.79 -11.36 -14.22
CA SER A 196 7.91 -10.42 -14.15
C SER A 196 9.19 -11.04 -14.73
N PRO A 197 10.13 -10.22 -15.24
CA PRO A 197 11.40 -10.70 -15.78
C PRO A 197 12.27 -11.46 -14.76
N PHE A 198 12.04 -11.26 -13.46
CA PHE A 198 12.77 -11.92 -12.37
C PHE A 198 12.16 -13.25 -11.93
N GLY A 199 10.91 -13.52 -12.33
CA GLY A 199 10.30 -14.85 -12.20
C GLY A 199 10.56 -15.64 -13.48
N SER A 200 9.55 -15.72 -14.33
CA SER A 200 9.56 -16.46 -15.59
C SER A 200 9.01 -15.65 -16.76
N GLY A 201 8.92 -14.33 -16.61
CA GLY A 201 8.31 -13.43 -17.57
C GLY A 201 9.26 -13.06 -18.72
N ARG A 202 8.66 -12.61 -19.83
CA ARG A 202 9.40 -12.11 -20.99
C ARG A 202 10.36 -10.98 -20.57
N PRO A 203 11.60 -10.95 -21.07
CA PRO A 203 12.52 -9.86 -20.79
C PRO A 203 11.91 -8.50 -21.16
N GLY A 204 12.18 -7.49 -20.32
CA GLY A 204 11.58 -6.16 -20.43
C GLY A 204 11.91 -5.45 -21.75
N ARG A 205 11.08 -4.47 -22.12
CA ARG A 205 11.22 -3.70 -23.37
C ARG A 205 12.64 -3.16 -23.60
N VAL A 206 13.25 -2.57 -22.56
CA VAL A 206 14.61 -2.01 -22.67
C VAL A 206 15.65 -3.09 -22.93
N ARG A 207 15.58 -4.24 -22.24
CA ARG A 207 16.49 -5.38 -22.47
C ARG A 207 16.32 -5.93 -23.89
N ARG A 208 15.08 -6.03 -24.37
CA ARG A 208 14.79 -6.43 -25.76
C ARG A 208 15.29 -5.44 -26.80
N LYS A 209 15.16 -4.13 -26.54
CA LYS A 209 15.69 -3.09 -27.44
C LYS A 209 17.22 -3.13 -27.49
N LYS A 210 17.87 -3.31 -26.33
CA LYS A 210 19.33 -3.47 -26.25
C LYS A 210 19.82 -4.74 -26.95
N ALA A 211 19.15 -5.87 -26.77
CA ALA A 211 19.50 -7.10 -27.48
C ALA A 211 19.42 -6.93 -28.99
N LYS A 212 18.33 -6.33 -29.50
CA LYS A 212 18.19 -6.03 -30.93
C LYS A 212 19.24 -5.05 -31.46
N ALA A 213 19.62 -4.05 -30.66
CA ALA A 213 20.66 -3.10 -31.04
C ALA A 213 22.06 -3.73 -31.01
N ALA A 214 22.30 -4.73 -30.16
CA ALA A 214 23.52 -5.50 -30.15
C ALA A 214 23.59 -6.48 -31.34
N GLU A 215 22.47 -7.12 -31.68
CA GLU A 215 22.35 -7.98 -32.87
C GLU A 215 22.61 -7.19 -34.16
N GLY A 216 21.99 -6.02 -34.33
CA GLY A 216 22.22 -5.16 -35.51
C GLY A 216 23.53 -4.37 -35.50
N GLY A 217 24.32 -4.44 -34.42
CA GLY A 217 25.68 -3.88 -34.35
C GLY A 217 26.75 -4.90 -34.74
N ALA A 218 26.48 -6.20 -34.56
CA ALA A 218 27.37 -7.28 -34.96
C ALA A 218 27.34 -7.54 -36.49
N GLU A 219 26.19 -7.32 -37.15
CA GLU A 219 26.09 -7.45 -38.62
C GLU A 219 26.84 -6.35 -39.40
N GLY A 220 27.35 -5.30 -38.74
CA GLY A 220 28.06 -4.19 -39.38
C GLY A 220 29.59 -4.24 -39.28
N GLU A 221 30.16 -5.21 -38.58
CA GLU A 221 31.63 -5.37 -38.43
C GLU A 221 32.18 -6.56 -39.24
N GLU A 222 31.35 -7.38 -39.90
CA GLU A 222 31.80 -8.53 -40.72
C GLU A 222 31.99 -8.20 -42.21
N GLU A 223 31.75 -6.96 -42.67
CA GLU A 223 31.92 -6.55 -44.09
C GLU A 223 33.16 -5.67 -44.39
N GLU A 224 34.10 -5.48 -43.45
CA GLU A 224 35.25 -4.56 -43.64
C GLU A 224 36.66 -5.20 -43.67
N ASP A 225 36.77 -6.54 -43.69
CA ASP A 225 38.07 -7.25 -43.62
C ASP A 225 38.42 -8.12 -44.85
N ASP A 226 37.84 -7.86 -46.02
CA ASP A 226 38.24 -8.52 -47.30
C ASP A 226 38.44 -7.48 -48.44
N GLU A 227 39.54 -6.71 -48.42
CA GLU A 227 40.20 -6.17 -49.64
C GLU A 227 41.66 -5.73 -49.43
#